data_AF-A0A329MY72-F1
#
_entry.id   AF-A0A329MY72-F1
#
_cell.length_a   1.000
_cell.length_b   1.000
_cell.length_c   1.000
_cell.angle_alpha   90.00
_cell.angle_beta   90.00
_cell.angle_gamma   90.00
#
_symmetry.space_group_name_H-M   'P 1'
#
loop_
_entity.id
_entity.type
_entity.pdbx_description
1 polymer ?
#
loop_
_entity_poly.entity_id
_entity_poly.type
_entity_poly.pdbx_seq_one_letter_code
_entity_poly.pdbx_strand_id
1 'polypeptide(L)'
;MVVIIWNCHRYQMNPINNQIGTVFIIKTIFRGGRFLQYKALIEQIINDDEIDYEITEDTVFEVYKTVKNTDVEKKVWRRLVFLYDKPLPKQIVFDLIDRKIALLHLGHTKQHYEVMWKLAEIVDEALLTLAIDIYTKRNFGIEETEILFNKFYDHTWMLETLIRNEPSSIEKRRLLEAALQKNKDADFLQRLLTVVDNAKLARRDDLSMEEFNALFQMNEPHVWLSLSINPKTPAYILNRLVDVRDIKNAKQIRNSARINLRKKS
;
A
#
# COMPACT_ATOMS: atom_id res chain seq x y z
N MET A 1 5.34 -17.36 10.86
CA MET A 1 5.86 -16.35 9.93
C MET A 1 4.88 -16.25 8.77
N VAL A 2 4.01 -15.25 8.76
CA VAL A 2 2.96 -15.11 7.75
C VAL A 2 3.54 -14.31 6.59
N VAL A 3 3.80 -15.01 5.49
CA VAL A 3 4.14 -14.40 4.19
C VAL A 3 2.83 -13.89 3.60
N ILE A 4 2.66 -12.56 3.57
CA ILE A 4 1.57 -11.92 2.84
C ILE A 4 2.00 -11.86 1.38
N ILE A 5 1.44 -12.76 0.56
CA ILE A 5 1.57 -12.74 -0.89
C ILE A 5 0.62 -11.67 -1.41
N TRP A 6 1.16 -10.57 -1.94
CA TRP A 6 0.39 -9.60 -2.72
C TRP A 6 0.05 -10.23 -4.08
N ASN A 7 -1.20 -10.65 -4.25
CA ASN A 7 -1.76 -10.99 -5.56
C ASN A 7 -2.06 -9.68 -6.31
N CYS A 8 -1.08 -9.19 -7.06
CA CYS A 8 -1.31 -8.17 -8.07
C CYS A 8 -2.06 -8.83 -9.25
N HIS A 9 -3.28 -8.38 -9.51
CA HIS A 9 -3.99 -8.75 -10.74
C HIS A 9 -3.16 -8.33 -11.96
N ARG A 10 -2.67 -9.32 -12.72
CA ARG A 10 -2.13 -9.13 -14.07
C ARG A 10 -3.20 -8.46 -14.93
N TYR A 11 -3.00 -7.18 -15.24
CA TYR A 11 -3.57 -6.60 -16.44
C TYR A 11 -2.80 -7.19 -17.64
N GLN A 12 -3.44 -8.12 -18.35
CA GLN A 12 -3.02 -8.51 -19.69
C GLN A 12 -3.26 -7.31 -20.62
N MET A 13 -2.20 -6.59 -20.98
CA MET A 13 -2.24 -5.64 -22.08
C MET A 13 -2.20 -6.42 -23.39
N ASN A 14 -3.27 -6.32 -24.18
CA ASN A 14 -3.31 -6.80 -25.57
C ASN A 14 -2.40 -5.92 -26.45
N PRO A 15 -1.66 -6.48 -27.42
CA PRO A 15 -0.81 -5.71 -28.32
C PRO A 15 -1.67 -5.04 -29.40
N ILE A 16 -1.72 -3.72 -29.41
CA ILE A 16 -2.18 -2.97 -30.59
C ILE A 16 -0.96 -2.65 -31.42
N ASN A 17 -0.83 -3.38 -32.55
CA ASN A 17 -0.01 -3.00 -33.68
C ASN A 17 -0.34 -1.56 -34.09
N ASN A 18 0.65 -0.68 -34.05
CA ASN A 18 0.74 0.43 -34.99
C ASN A 18 2.22 0.82 -35.15
N GLN A 19 2.78 0.40 -36.29
CA GLN A 19 4.01 0.93 -36.83
C GLN A 19 3.81 2.41 -37.16
N ILE A 20 4.36 3.29 -36.34
CA ILE A 20 4.72 4.65 -36.78
C ILE A 20 6.14 4.88 -36.29
N GLY A 21 7.09 4.74 -37.22
CA GLY A 21 8.50 5.01 -36.98
C GLY A 21 8.72 6.50 -36.78
N THR A 22 8.72 6.94 -35.53
CA THR A 22 9.21 8.27 -35.15
C THR A 22 10.70 8.13 -34.85
N VAL A 23 11.52 8.65 -35.75
CA VAL A 23 12.98 8.70 -35.58
C VAL A 23 13.31 9.82 -34.59
N PHE A 24 13.62 9.45 -33.34
CA PHE A 24 14.10 10.39 -32.32
C PHE A 24 15.59 10.67 -32.55
N ILE A 25 15.92 11.87 -33.03
CA ILE A 25 17.31 12.29 -33.21
C ILE A 25 17.79 12.96 -31.91
N ILE A 26 18.42 12.17 -31.03
CA ILE A 26 19.20 12.71 -29.91
C ILE A 26 20.52 13.25 -30.49
N LYS A 27 20.62 14.58 -30.67
CA LYS A 27 21.77 15.27 -31.25
C LYS A 27 22.63 15.89 -30.14
N THR A 28 23.68 15.20 -29.70
CA THR A 28 24.73 15.76 -28.83
C THR A 28 26.09 15.15 -29.18
N ILE A 29 27.11 15.99 -29.37
CA ILE A 29 28.47 15.64 -29.82
C ILE A 29 29.38 15.42 -28.59
N PHE A 30 29.82 14.21 -28.20
CA PHE A 30 30.99 14.01 -27.30
C PHE A 30 31.58 12.57 -27.35
N ARG A 31 32.84 12.40 -26.89
CA ARG A 31 33.72 11.20 -27.01
C ARG A 31 33.57 10.21 -25.83
N GLY A 32 33.39 8.90 -26.09
CA GLY A 32 33.72 7.81 -25.15
C GLY A 32 32.77 6.59 -25.16
N GLY A 33 33.32 5.36 -25.07
CA GLY A 33 32.59 4.09 -25.19
C GLY A 33 31.48 3.80 -24.16
N ARG A 34 31.50 4.46 -22.99
CA ARG A 34 30.41 4.39 -22.00
C ARG A 34 29.13 5.11 -22.45
N PHE A 35 29.23 6.13 -23.30
CA PHE A 35 28.06 6.86 -23.81
C PHE A 35 27.19 6.02 -24.74
N LEU A 36 27.82 5.19 -25.58
CA LEU A 36 27.11 4.27 -26.48
C LEU A 36 26.22 3.31 -25.69
N GLN A 37 26.66 2.90 -24.49
CA GLN A 37 25.88 2.04 -23.60
C GLN A 37 24.62 2.75 -23.06
N TYR A 38 24.71 4.01 -22.65
CA TYR A 38 23.55 4.75 -22.14
C TYR A 38 22.56 5.12 -23.24
N LYS A 39 23.04 5.43 -24.45
CA LYS A 39 22.15 5.66 -25.59
C LYS A 39 21.38 4.39 -25.96
N ALA A 40 22.07 3.24 -26.00
CA ALA A 40 21.43 1.95 -26.21
C ALA A 40 20.39 1.65 -25.12
N LEU A 41 20.68 1.94 -23.85
CA LEU A 41 19.70 1.81 -22.75
C LEU A 41 18.44 2.63 -23.02
N ILE A 42 18.61 3.91 -23.37
CA ILE A 42 17.51 4.84 -23.59
C ILE A 42 16.64 4.33 -24.76
N GLU A 43 17.27 3.86 -25.84
CA GLU A 43 16.57 3.25 -26.98
C GLU A 43 15.82 1.98 -26.57
N GLN A 44 16.43 1.08 -25.79
CA GLN A 44 15.78 -0.12 -25.26
C GLN A 44 14.58 0.23 -24.38
N ILE A 45 14.73 1.22 -23.49
CA ILE A 45 13.64 1.72 -22.65
C ILE A 45 12.50 2.30 -23.50
N ILE A 46 12.83 3.06 -24.55
CA ILE A 46 11.83 3.66 -25.45
C ILE A 46 11.11 2.58 -26.28
N ASN A 47 11.82 1.55 -26.72
CA ASN A 47 11.24 0.50 -27.57
C ASN A 47 10.57 -0.62 -26.78
N ASP A 48 10.60 -0.50 -25.46
CA ASP A 48 10.09 -1.49 -24.52
C ASP A 48 10.84 -2.83 -24.55
N ASP A 49 12.11 -2.82 -25.00
CA ASP A 49 12.98 -3.98 -25.12
C ASP A 49 13.44 -4.54 -23.77
N GLU A 50 13.87 -5.80 -23.77
CA GLU A 50 14.47 -6.46 -22.61
C GLU A 50 15.82 -5.80 -22.24
N ILE A 51 16.06 -5.64 -20.94
CA ILE A 51 17.26 -4.99 -20.40
C ILE A 51 17.98 -6.00 -19.53
N ASP A 52 19.04 -6.59 -20.07
CA ASP A 52 19.77 -7.72 -19.49
C ASP A 52 20.93 -7.32 -18.57
N TYR A 53 20.93 -6.09 -18.06
CA TYR A 53 22.00 -5.63 -17.19
C TYR A 53 21.51 -4.76 -16.04
N GLU A 54 22.31 -4.73 -14.98
CA GLU A 54 22.02 -3.99 -13.77
C GLU A 54 22.04 -2.47 -14.03
N ILE A 55 20.97 -1.79 -13.64
CA ILE A 55 20.89 -0.34 -13.68
C ILE A 55 21.49 0.20 -12.37
N THR A 56 22.67 0.80 -12.48
CA THR A 56 23.37 1.43 -11.36
C THR A 56 22.94 2.88 -11.14
N GLU A 57 23.27 3.46 -9.99
CA GLU A 57 23.00 4.88 -9.72
C GLU A 57 23.68 5.81 -10.75
N ASP A 58 24.94 5.52 -11.12
CA ASP A 58 25.64 6.23 -12.19
C ASP A 58 24.88 6.19 -13.51
N THR A 59 24.30 5.02 -13.83
CA THR A 59 23.47 4.84 -15.03
C THR A 59 22.23 5.73 -14.97
N VAL A 60 21.55 5.80 -13.83
CA VAL A 60 20.40 6.68 -13.62
C VAL A 60 20.78 8.15 -13.81
N PHE A 61 21.93 8.59 -13.29
CA PHE A 61 22.41 9.96 -13.48
C PHE A 61 22.72 10.31 -14.93
N GLU A 62 23.37 9.41 -15.66
CA GLU A 62 23.70 9.64 -17.05
C GLU A 62 22.44 9.63 -17.94
N VAL A 63 21.49 8.73 -17.66
CA VAL A 63 20.17 8.76 -18.31
C VAL A 63 19.49 10.09 -18.03
N TYR A 64 19.43 10.53 -16.75
CA TYR A 64 18.84 11.82 -16.37
C TYR A 64 19.43 13.00 -17.15
N LYS A 65 20.76 13.13 -17.20
CA LYS A 65 21.43 14.21 -17.96
C LYS A 65 21.10 14.15 -19.45
N THR A 66 21.01 12.94 -20.01
CA THR A 66 20.82 12.73 -21.45
C THR A 66 19.39 13.00 -21.89
N VAL A 67 18.40 12.60 -21.09
CA VAL A 67 16.98 12.71 -21.47
C VAL A 67 16.33 13.99 -20.98
N LYS A 68 16.96 14.76 -20.08
CA LYS A 68 16.35 15.96 -19.51
C LYS A 68 15.95 16.97 -20.60
N ASN A 69 14.70 17.44 -20.53
CA ASN A 69 14.10 18.38 -21.48
C ASN A 69 14.02 17.86 -22.92
N THR A 70 14.06 16.54 -23.10
CA THR A 70 13.76 15.91 -24.39
C THR A 70 12.30 15.46 -24.46
N ASP A 71 11.82 15.17 -25.66
CA ASP A 71 10.48 14.64 -25.92
C ASP A 71 10.27 13.22 -25.37
N VAL A 72 11.34 12.42 -25.30
CA VAL A 72 11.30 11.04 -24.78
C VAL A 72 11.35 10.95 -23.25
N GLU A 73 11.69 12.05 -22.56
CA GLU A 73 11.95 12.08 -21.12
C GLU A 73 10.85 11.40 -20.29
N LYS A 74 9.59 11.78 -20.52
CA LYS A 74 8.46 11.22 -19.77
C LYS A 74 8.32 9.72 -19.99
N LYS A 75 8.54 9.25 -21.22
CA LYS A 75 8.45 7.82 -21.55
C LYS A 75 9.56 7.04 -20.84
N VAL A 76 10.78 7.55 -20.89
CA VAL A 76 11.94 6.95 -20.23
C VAL A 76 11.70 6.82 -18.73
N TRP A 77 11.32 7.91 -18.05
CA TRP A 77 11.13 7.88 -16.60
C TRP A 77 10.00 6.98 -16.12
N ARG A 78 8.89 6.89 -16.87
CA ARG A 78 7.79 5.98 -16.53
C ARG A 78 8.26 4.53 -16.42
N ARG A 79 9.14 4.10 -17.32
CA ARG A 79 9.67 2.74 -17.31
C ARG A 79 10.86 2.59 -16.35
N LEU A 80 11.80 3.53 -16.38
CA LEU A 80 13.03 3.47 -15.59
C LEU A 80 12.76 3.41 -14.07
N VAL A 81 11.73 4.11 -13.59
CA VAL A 81 11.33 4.08 -12.16
C VAL A 81 11.01 2.67 -11.67
N PHE A 82 10.47 1.79 -12.52
CA PHE A 82 10.19 0.40 -12.15
C PHE A 82 11.34 -0.56 -12.39
N LEU A 83 12.25 -0.22 -13.30
CA LEU A 83 13.44 -1.03 -13.58
C LEU A 83 14.54 -0.82 -12.54
N TYR A 84 14.56 0.35 -11.90
CA TYR A 84 15.50 0.66 -10.83
C TYR A 84 14.87 0.30 -9.47
N ASP A 85 15.46 -0.68 -8.78
CA ASP A 85 14.91 -1.30 -7.57
C ASP A 85 15.18 -0.51 -6.27
N LYS A 86 15.95 0.58 -6.36
CA LYS A 86 16.34 1.44 -5.25
C LYS A 86 15.61 2.79 -5.31
N PRO A 87 15.52 3.52 -4.18
CA PRO A 87 15.09 4.92 -4.20
C PRO A 87 15.96 5.71 -5.18
N LEU A 88 15.32 6.49 -6.05
CA LEU A 88 16.04 7.34 -6.98
C LEU A 88 16.78 8.44 -6.21
N PRO A 89 17.95 8.90 -6.71
CA PRO A 89 18.68 9.99 -6.07
C PRO A 89 17.79 11.22 -5.85
N LYS A 90 17.77 11.74 -4.62
CA LYS A 90 16.84 12.83 -4.20
C LYS A 90 16.80 14.00 -5.19
N GLN A 91 17.97 14.41 -5.70
CA GLN A 91 18.09 15.53 -6.64
C GLN A 91 17.38 15.29 -7.98
N ILE A 92 17.35 14.04 -8.45
CA ILE A 92 16.58 13.66 -9.64
C ILE A 92 15.09 13.67 -9.29
N VAL A 93 14.69 13.04 -8.19
CA VAL A 93 13.27 12.90 -7.87
C VAL A 93 12.60 14.24 -7.60
N PHE A 94 13.26 15.14 -6.87
CA PHE A 94 12.71 16.48 -6.65
C PHE A 94 12.53 17.26 -7.95
N ASP A 95 13.51 17.18 -8.87
CA ASP A 95 13.40 17.81 -10.18
C ASP A 95 12.27 17.21 -11.04
N LEU A 96 12.09 15.89 -11.00
CA LEU A 96 10.97 15.21 -11.67
C LEU A 96 9.62 15.60 -11.07
N ILE A 97 9.54 15.73 -9.74
CA ILE A 97 8.33 16.19 -9.04
C ILE A 97 7.98 17.62 -9.47
N ASP A 98 8.95 18.54 -9.44
CA ASP A 98 8.74 19.95 -9.78
C ASP A 98 8.29 20.13 -11.23
N ARG A 99 8.78 19.28 -12.14
CA ARG A 99 8.39 19.25 -13.56
C ARG A 99 7.21 18.34 -13.87
N LYS A 100 6.58 17.74 -12.86
CA LYS A 100 5.43 16.82 -12.96
C LYS A 100 5.67 15.64 -13.93
N ILE A 101 6.85 15.02 -13.84
CA ILE A 101 7.25 13.88 -14.66
C ILE A 101 7.13 12.59 -13.85
N ALA A 102 6.43 11.60 -14.44
CA ALA A 102 6.28 10.25 -13.90
C ALA A 102 5.76 10.17 -12.44
N LEU A 103 5.01 11.18 -11.96
CA LEU A 103 4.53 11.29 -10.57
C LEU A 103 3.86 10.01 -10.04
N LEU A 104 2.89 9.46 -10.78
CA LEU A 104 2.19 8.24 -10.39
C LEU A 104 3.16 7.05 -10.23
N HIS A 105 4.16 6.96 -11.10
CA HIS A 105 5.12 5.85 -11.10
C HIS A 105 6.08 6.00 -9.93
N LEU A 106 6.52 7.22 -9.65
CA LEU A 106 7.29 7.56 -8.46
C LEU A 106 6.51 7.24 -7.18
N GLY A 107 5.21 7.56 -7.13
CA GLY A 107 4.37 7.27 -5.97
C GLY A 107 4.09 5.79 -5.73
N HIS A 108 4.21 4.95 -6.76
CA HIS A 108 4.12 3.48 -6.64
C HIS A 108 5.42 2.81 -6.20
N THR A 109 6.51 3.58 -6.06
CA THR A 109 7.81 3.04 -5.67
C THR A 109 8.25 3.62 -4.33
N LYS A 110 9.07 2.86 -3.60
CA LYS A 110 9.59 3.32 -2.32
C LYS A 110 10.69 4.35 -2.55
N GLN A 111 10.50 5.55 -2.03
CA GLN A 111 11.48 6.64 -2.13
C GLN A 111 12.10 6.97 -0.76
N HIS A 112 13.09 7.86 -0.78
CA HIS A 112 13.61 8.46 0.45
C HIS A 112 12.49 9.19 1.21
N TYR A 113 12.60 9.21 2.54
CA TYR A 113 11.56 9.73 3.43
C TYR A 113 11.08 11.16 3.09
N GLU A 114 12.01 12.11 2.89
CA GLU A 114 11.68 13.49 2.49
C GLU A 114 10.94 13.57 1.15
N VAL A 115 11.28 12.68 0.21
CA VAL A 115 10.64 12.60 -1.10
C VAL A 115 9.23 12.03 -0.97
N MET A 116 9.04 11.02 -0.12
CA MET A 116 7.72 10.43 0.15
C MET A 116 6.75 11.48 0.71
N TRP A 117 7.20 12.40 1.58
CA TRP A 117 6.35 13.50 2.06
C TRP A 117 5.87 14.41 0.93
N LYS A 118 6.77 14.76 0.00
CA LYS A 118 6.41 15.60 -1.15
C LYS A 118 5.47 14.87 -2.11
N LEU A 119 5.69 13.57 -2.33
CA LEU A 119 4.82 12.74 -3.17
C LEU A 119 3.45 12.51 -2.53
N ALA A 120 3.37 12.38 -1.20
CA ALA A 120 2.13 12.17 -0.47
C ALA A 120 1.12 13.33 -0.63
N GLU A 121 1.59 14.53 -0.95
CA GLU A 121 0.72 15.67 -1.29
C GLU A 121 0.09 15.57 -2.68
N ILE A 122 0.59 14.66 -3.53
CA ILE A 122 0.32 14.65 -4.97
C ILE A 122 -0.25 13.30 -5.43
N VAL A 123 0.14 12.20 -4.79
CA VAL A 123 -0.19 10.83 -5.17
C VAL A 123 -0.67 10.05 -3.96
N ASP A 124 -1.90 9.55 -4.03
CA ASP A 124 -2.58 8.85 -2.93
C ASP A 124 -1.83 7.58 -2.49
N GLU A 125 -1.27 6.81 -3.42
CA GLU A 125 -0.48 5.62 -3.10
C GLU A 125 0.79 5.94 -2.32
N ALA A 126 1.41 7.10 -2.60
CA ALA A 126 2.58 7.57 -1.85
C ALA A 126 2.19 7.97 -0.42
N LEU A 127 1.06 8.67 -0.28
CA LEU A 127 0.48 8.99 1.03
C LEU A 127 0.21 7.71 1.83
N LEU A 128 -0.46 6.73 1.23
CA LEU A 128 -0.78 5.49 1.94
C LEU A 128 0.47 4.75 2.40
N THR A 129 1.47 4.63 1.53
CA THR A 129 2.75 3.97 1.85
C THR A 129 3.45 4.68 3.00
N LEU A 130 3.52 6.02 2.95
CA LEU A 130 4.12 6.85 4.01
C LEU A 130 3.34 6.69 5.33
N ALA A 131 2.01 6.75 5.27
CA ALA A 131 1.15 6.68 6.43
C ALA A 131 1.27 5.34 7.16
N ILE A 132 1.28 4.23 6.42
CA ILE A 132 1.50 2.88 6.98
C ILE A 132 2.86 2.80 7.65
N ASP A 133 3.92 3.30 7.00
CA ASP A 133 5.28 3.28 7.54
C ASP A 133 5.37 4.07 8.86
N ILE A 134 4.87 5.31 8.88
CA ILE A 134 4.87 6.16 10.08
C ILE A 134 4.06 5.51 11.19
N TYR A 135 2.88 4.95 10.89
CA TYR A 135 1.97 4.41 11.91
C TYR A 135 2.47 3.09 12.51
N THR A 136 3.04 2.20 11.69
CA THR A 136 3.34 0.81 12.08
C THR A 136 4.79 0.56 12.48
N LYS A 137 5.75 1.38 12.03
CA LYS A 137 7.16 1.17 12.33
C LYS A 137 7.64 2.00 13.52
N ARG A 138 8.52 1.41 14.33
CA ARG A 138 9.05 2.00 15.57
C ARG A 138 10.09 3.10 15.35
N ASN A 139 10.68 3.17 14.16
CA ASN A 139 11.70 4.17 13.82
C ASN A 139 11.12 5.57 13.55
N PHE A 140 9.80 5.69 13.40
CA PHE A 140 9.12 6.98 13.32
C PHE A 140 8.57 7.37 14.68
N GLY A 141 8.76 8.62 15.06
CA GLY A 141 8.30 9.17 16.34
C GLY A 141 6.81 9.52 16.34
N ILE A 142 6.41 10.14 17.46
CA ILE A 142 5.06 10.65 17.67
C ILE A 142 4.86 11.95 16.88
N GLU A 143 5.90 12.78 16.76
CA GLU A 143 5.87 14.05 16.03
C GLU A 143 5.52 13.85 14.55
N GLU A 144 6.17 12.89 13.87
CA GLU A 144 5.86 12.58 12.48
C GLU A 144 4.42 12.08 12.30
N THR A 145 3.92 11.33 13.28
CA THR A 145 2.55 10.82 13.28
C THR A 145 1.54 11.96 13.44
N GLU A 146 1.82 12.92 14.32
CA GLU A 146 1.00 14.10 14.52
C GLU A 146 0.99 15.00 13.26
N ILE A 147 2.14 15.22 12.63
CA ILE A 147 2.24 15.94 11.36
C ILE A 147 1.39 15.27 10.28
N LEU A 148 1.50 13.94 10.15
CA LEU A 148 0.74 13.16 9.17
C LEU A 148 -0.77 13.37 9.34
N PHE A 149 -1.26 13.19 10.56
CA PHE A 149 -2.69 13.30 10.82
C PHE A 149 -3.21 14.73 10.77
N ASN A 150 -2.45 15.72 11.23
CA ASN A 150 -2.88 17.11 11.10
C ASN A 150 -2.96 17.55 9.63
N LYS A 151 -2.14 16.96 8.75
CA LYS A 151 -2.10 17.29 7.34
C LYS A 151 -3.13 16.54 6.50
N PHE A 152 -3.39 15.27 6.80
CA PHE A 152 -4.19 14.37 5.95
C PHE A 152 -5.39 13.75 6.68
N TYR A 153 -5.91 14.38 7.73
CA TYR A 153 -7.07 13.86 8.48
C TYR A 153 -8.34 13.74 7.62
N ASP A 154 -8.45 14.42 6.49
CA ASP A 154 -9.59 14.40 5.59
C ASP A 154 -9.55 13.23 4.58
N HIS A 155 -8.43 12.51 4.48
CA HIS A 155 -8.28 11.34 3.61
C HIS A 155 -8.87 10.07 4.25
N THR A 156 -10.18 9.86 4.06
CA THR A 156 -10.94 8.73 4.61
C THR A 156 -10.31 7.37 4.30
N TRP A 157 -9.87 7.14 3.06
CA TRP A 157 -9.24 5.89 2.63
C TRP A 157 -7.92 5.56 3.35
N MET A 158 -7.11 6.59 3.62
CA MET A 158 -5.88 6.44 4.42
C MET A 158 -6.25 5.98 5.83
N LEU A 159 -7.18 6.69 6.49
CA LEU A 159 -7.62 6.38 7.84
C LEU A 159 -8.23 4.97 7.95
N GLU A 160 -9.11 4.59 7.04
CA GLU A 160 -9.67 3.23 6.96
C GLU A 160 -8.58 2.16 6.90
N THR A 161 -7.52 2.42 6.15
CA THR A 161 -6.41 1.49 6.02
C THR A 161 -5.64 1.39 7.33
N LEU A 162 -5.36 2.52 7.99
CA LEU A 162 -4.63 2.56 9.26
C LEU A 162 -5.40 1.89 10.40
N ILE A 163 -6.74 1.98 10.42
CA ILE A 163 -7.60 1.27 11.38
C ILE A 163 -7.33 -0.24 11.37
N ARG A 164 -7.04 -0.80 10.20
CA ARG A 164 -6.80 -2.25 10.00
C ARG A 164 -5.36 -2.66 10.35
N ASN A 165 -4.46 -1.71 10.51
CA ASN A 165 -3.06 -1.95 10.83
C ASN A 165 -2.80 -1.85 12.34
N GLU A 166 -1.75 -2.52 12.81
CA GLU A 166 -1.34 -2.45 14.22
C GLU A 166 -0.39 -1.26 14.41
N PRO A 167 -0.70 -0.31 15.31
CA PRO A 167 0.19 0.81 15.58
C PRO A 167 1.48 0.33 16.25
N SER A 168 2.57 1.06 16.04
CA SER A 168 3.83 0.75 16.74
C SER A 168 3.81 1.12 18.23
N SER A 169 2.87 1.97 18.66
CA SER A 169 2.67 2.37 20.06
C SER A 169 1.23 2.80 20.34
N ILE A 170 0.84 2.85 21.62
CA ILE A 170 -0.50 3.27 22.04
C ILE A 170 -0.74 4.77 21.79
N GLU A 171 0.31 5.58 21.80
CA GLU A 171 0.23 7.01 21.51
C GLU A 171 -0.15 7.25 20.05
N LYS A 172 0.44 6.50 19.11
CA LYS A 172 0.05 6.58 17.68
C LYS A 172 -1.39 6.18 17.48
N ARG A 173 -1.87 5.18 18.24
CA ARG A 173 -3.28 4.80 18.23
C ARG A 173 -4.21 5.95 18.65
N ARG A 174 -3.88 6.64 19.75
CA ARG A 174 -4.63 7.80 20.22
C ARG A 174 -4.66 8.94 19.21
N LEU A 175 -3.54 9.17 18.52
CA LEU A 175 -3.47 10.16 17.45
C LEU A 175 -4.37 9.80 16.25
N LEU A 176 -4.41 8.51 15.87
CA LEU A 176 -5.34 8.05 14.84
C LEU A 176 -6.79 8.32 15.27
N GLU A 177 -7.17 7.93 16.49
CA GLU A 177 -8.53 8.15 17.03
C GLU A 177 -8.92 9.63 17.03
N ALA A 178 -8.00 10.52 17.42
CA ALA A 178 -8.20 11.96 17.35
C ALA A 178 -8.37 12.46 15.91
N ALA A 179 -7.64 11.87 14.95
CA ALA A 179 -7.78 12.20 13.53
C ALA A 179 -9.12 11.74 12.95
N LEU A 180 -9.62 10.56 13.36
CA LEU A 180 -10.92 10.05 12.90
C LEU A 180 -12.06 11.02 13.27
N GLN A 181 -12.02 11.60 14.47
CA GLN A 181 -13.04 12.55 14.94
C GLN A 181 -13.07 13.86 14.14
N LYS A 182 -11.96 14.25 13.53
CA LYS A 182 -11.86 15.46 12.69
C LYS A 182 -12.30 15.22 11.25
N ASN A 183 -12.39 13.97 10.81
CA ASN A 183 -12.74 13.62 9.43
C ASN A 183 -14.25 13.80 9.19
N LYS A 184 -14.62 14.17 7.95
CA LYS A 184 -16.03 14.32 7.53
C LYS A 184 -16.86 13.03 7.67
N ASP A 185 -16.22 11.86 7.60
CA ASP A 185 -16.82 10.53 7.69
C ASP A 185 -16.60 9.89 9.08
N ALA A 186 -16.42 10.71 10.13
CA ALA A 186 -16.09 10.28 11.49
C ALA A 186 -16.97 9.13 12.02
N ASP A 187 -18.30 9.22 11.87
CA ASP A 187 -19.24 8.19 12.36
C ASP A 187 -19.01 6.83 11.69
N PHE A 188 -18.69 6.84 10.40
CA PHE A 188 -18.37 5.61 9.68
C PHE A 188 -17.02 5.05 10.13
N LEU A 189 -16.00 5.89 10.19
CA LEU A 189 -14.65 5.49 10.61
C LEU A 189 -14.64 4.96 12.05
N GLN A 190 -15.38 5.58 12.95
CA GLN A 190 -15.45 5.15 14.34
C GLN A 190 -16.19 3.82 14.50
N ARG A 191 -17.28 3.61 13.74
CA ARG A 191 -17.92 2.28 13.69
C ARG A 191 -16.97 1.22 13.14
N LEU A 192 -16.24 1.53 12.07
CA LEU A 192 -15.23 0.62 11.52
C LEU A 192 -14.15 0.28 12.55
N LEU A 193 -13.66 1.26 13.29
CA LEU A 193 -12.69 1.09 14.37
C LEU A 193 -13.20 0.08 15.41
N THR A 194 -14.41 0.33 15.92
CA THR A 194 -15.07 -0.55 16.90
C THR A 194 -15.26 -1.97 16.37
N VAL A 195 -15.67 -2.14 15.11
CA VAL A 195 -15.82 -3.48 14.50
C VAL A 195 -14.48 -4.20 14.40
N VAL A 196 -13.42 -3.50 13.99
CA VAL A 196 -12.07 -4.08 13.87
C VAL A 196 -11.52 -4.47 15.24
N ASP A 197 -11.66 -3.62 16.25
CA ASP A 197 -11.17 -3.89 17.61
C ASP A 197 -11.92 -5.08 18.23
N ASN A 198 -13.25 -5.13 18.10
CA ASN A 198 -14.03 -6.27 18.60
C ASN A 198 -13.73 -7.55 17.82
N ALA A 199 -13.44 -7.47 16.52
CA ALA A 199 -12.99 -8.61 15.75
C ALA A 199 -11.59 -9.09 16.18
N LYS A 200 -10.70 -8.21 16.66
CA LYS A 200 -9.41 -8.59 17.27
C LYS A 200 -9.63 -9.21 18.64
N LEU A 201 -10.45 -8.60 19.49
CA LEU A 201 -10.83 -9.10 20.82
C LEU A 201 -11.40 -10.52 20.72
N ALA A 202 -12.32 -10.75 19.78
CA ALA A 202 -12.94 -12.06 19.52
C ALA A 202 -11.96 -13.18 19.14
N ARG A 203 -10.70 -12.88 18.80
CA ARG A 203 -9.67 -13.88 18.51
C ARG A 203 -8.83 -14.26 19.72
N ARG A 204 -9.00 -13.58 20.86
CA ARG A 204 -8.26 -13.88 22.09
C ARG A 204 -8.69 -15.20 22.70
N ASP A 205 -7.74 -15.90 23.31
CA ASP A 205 -7.95 -17.20 23.94
C ASP A 205 -8.40 -17.11 25.40
N ASP A 206 -8.33 -15.92 26.01
CA ASP A 206 -8.54 -15.64 27.43
C ASP A 206 -9.88 -14.93 27.72
N LEU A 207 -10.85 -15.04 26.82
CA LEU A 207 -12.18 -14.44 27.00
C LEU A 207 -13.05 -15.25 27.98
N SER A 208 -13.74 -14.53 28.86
CA SER A 208 -14.81 -15.05 29.70
C SER A 208 -16.07 -15.39 28.90
N MET A 209 -16.99 -16.14 29.52
CA MET A 209 -18.27 -16.47 28.90
C MET A 209 -19.13 -15.22 28.61
N GLU A 210 -19.06 -14.21 29.48
CA GLU A 210 -19.78 -12.96 29.33
C GLU A 210 -19.24 -12.16 28.13
N GLU A 211 -17.93 -12.08 27.98
CA GLU A 211 -17.29 -11.40 26.84
C GLU A 211 -17.63 -12.08 25.50
N PHE A 212 -17.61 -13.42 25.46
CA PHE A 212 -18.04 -14.16 24.28
C PHE A 212 -19.49 -13.84 23.88
N ASN A 213 -20.39 -13.77 24.87
CA ASN A 213 -21.77 -13.39 24.63
C ASN A 213 -21.89 -11.95 24.13
N ALA A 214 -21.22 -11.00 24.79
CA ALA A 214 -21.25 -9.59 24.41
C ALA A 214 -20.82 -9.41 22.95
N LEU A 215 -19.69 -10.01 22.55
CA LEU A 215 -19.18 -9.97 21.18
C LEU A 215 -20.14 -10.61 20.18
N PHE A 216 -20.77 -11.72 20.54
CA PHE A 216 -21.73 -12.39 19.67
C PHE A 216 -23.01 -11.55 19.47
N GLN A 217 -23.50 -10.86 20.51
CA GLN A 217 -24.70 -10.02 20.45
C GLN A 217 -24.52 -8.74 19.64
N MET A 218 -23.28 -8.36 19.29
CA MET A 218 -23.02 -7.22 18.41
C MET A 218 -23.63 -7.39 17.01
N ASN A 219 -23.93 -8.63 16.59
CA ASN A 219 -24.47 -8.94 15.26
C ASN A 219 -23.61 -8.45 14.09
N GLU A 220 -22.30 -8.32 14.30
CA GLU A 220 -21.35 -7.82 13.31
C GLU A 220 -20.69 -8.97 12.54
N PRO A 221 -20.85 -9.07 11.20
CA PRO A 221 -20.34 -10.20 10.41
C PRO A 221 -18.84 -10.46 10.56
N HIS A 222 -18.05 -9.39 10.72
CA HIS A 222 -16.61 -9.49 10.92
C HIS A 222 -16.25 -10.03 12.31
N VAL A 223 -17.01 -9.67 13.34
CA VAL A 223 -16.84 -10.19 14.71
C VAL A 223 -17.25 -11.67 14.76
N TRP A 224 -18.39 -12.01 14.14
CA TRP A 224 -18.85 -13.40 14.01
C TRP A 224 -17.85 -14.30 13.27
N LEU A 225 -17.21 -13.78 12.21
CA LEU A 225 -16.13 -14.51 11.55
C LEU A 225 -14.97 -14.78 12.50
N SER A 226 -14.51 -13.78 13.25
CA SER A 226 -13.46 -13.98 14.26
C SER A 226 -13.85 -15.00 15.33
N LEU A 227 -15.08 -14.91 15.87
CA LEU A 227 -15.60 -15.89 16.83
C LEU A 227 -15.68 -17.30 16.25
N SER A 228 -16.07 -17.44 14.98
CA SER A 228 -16.15 -18.77 14.33
C SER A 228 -14.79 -19.42 14.15
N ILE A 229 -13.72 -18.63 14.00
CA ILE A 229 -12.34 -19.11 13.81
C ILE A 229 -11.68 -19.41 15.16
N ASN A 230 -12.06 -18.72 16.22
CA ASN A 230 -11.50 -18.88 17.56
C ASN A 230 -11.82 -20.29 18.15
N PRO A 231 -10.79 -21.11 18.48
CA PRO A 231 -11.00 -22.45 19.06
C PRO A 231 -11.61 -22.45 20.46
N LYS A 232 -11.50 -21.35 21.22
CA LYS A 232 -12.04 -21.22 22.58
C LYS A 232 -13.52 -20.83 22.59
N THR A 233 -14.08 -20.36 21.48
CA THR A 233 -15.49 -20.00 21.38
C THR A 233 -16.41 -21.11 21.90
N PRO A 234 -17.36 -20.80 22.79
CA PRO A 234 -18.30 -21.77 23.35
C PRO A 234 -19.13 -22.50 22.28
N ALA A 235 -19.40 -23.79 22.53
CA ALA A 235 -20.11 -24.64 21.57
C ALA A 235 -21.51 -24.10 21.21
N TYR A 236 -22.25 -23.50 22.15
CA TYR A 236 -23.57 -22.94 21.87
C TYR A 236 -23.50 -21.74 20.91
N ILE A 237 -22.47 -20.89 21.01
CA ILE A 237 -22.25 -19.79 20.04
C ILE A 237 -21.91 -20.38 18.68
N LEU A 238 -21.01 -21.36 18.63
CA LEU A 238 -20.62 -22.01 17.38
C LEU A 238 -21.84 -22.66 16.69
N ASN A 239 -22.70 -23.35 17.43
CA ASN A 239 -23.93 -23.94 16.90
C ASN A 239 -24.81 -22.87 16.23
N ARG A 240 -25.00 -21.70 16.87
CA ARG A 240 -25.73 -20.58 16.25
C ARG A 240 -25.06 -20.05 14.99
N LEU A 241 -23.73 -19.99 14.98
CA LEU A 241 -22.95 -19.52 13.83
C LEU A 241 -23.02 -20.49 12.62
N VAL A 242 -23.31 -21.78 12.83
CA VAL A 242 -23.52 -22.76 11.74
C VAL A 242 -24.79 -22.47 10.93
N ASP A 243 -25.76 -21.78 11.51
CA ASP A 243 -27.05 -21.50 10.88
C ASP A 243 -27.15 -20.12 10.22
N VAL A 244 -26.12 -19.29 10.37
CA VAL A 244 -26.06 -17.93 9.81
C VAL A 244 -26.13 -17.94 8.27
N ARG A 245 -27.04 -17.15 7.71
CA ARG A 245 -27.29 -16.97 6.28
C ARG A 245 -27.42 -15.49 5.93
N ASP A 246 -27.36 -15.18 4.64
CA ASP A 246 -27.71 -13.86 4.08
C ASP A 246 -26.92 -12.67 4.65
N ILE A 247 -25.69 -12.92 5.09
CA ILE A 247 -24.74 -11.88 5.52
C ILE A 247 -23.37 -12.05 4.85
N LYS A 248 -22.56 -10.99 4.90
CA LYS A 248 -21.16 -11.05 4.47
C LYS A 248 -20.41 -12.15 5.21
N ASN A 249 -19.59 -12.92 4.50
CA ASN A 249 -18.81 -14.05 5.02
C ASN A 249 -19.61 -15.25 5.57
N ALA A 250 -20.94 -15.32 5.40
CA ALA A 250 -21.77 -16.41 5.97
C ALA A 250 -21.23 -17.82 5.67
N LYS A 251 -20.75 -18.08 4.45
CA LYS A 251 -20.14 -19.37 4.08
C LYS A 251 -18.89 -19.68 4.91
N GLN A 252 -18.00 -18.70 5.07
CA GLN A 252 -16.76 -18.85 5.85
C GLN A 252 -17.07 -19.06 7.34
N ILE A 253 -17.99 -18.25 7.89
CA ILE A 253 -18.46 -18.35 9.28
C ILE A 253 -18.95 -19.78 9.57
N ARG A 254 -19.88 -20.29 8.75
CA ARG A 254 -20.44 -21.63 8.92
C ARG A 254 -19.38 -22.72 8.84
N ASN A 255 -18.46 -22.61 7.89
CA ASN A 255 -17.40 -23.61 7.71
C ASN A 255 -16.44 -23.63 8.90
N SER A 256 -15.96 -22.47 9.35
CA SER A 256 -15.08 -22.36 10.52
C SER A 256 -15.75 -22.85 11.80
N ALA A 257 -17.03 -22.48 12.00
CA ALA A 257 -17.80 -22.93 13.15
C ALA A 257 -17.93 -24.47 13.20
N ARG A 258 -18.23 -25.12 12.07
CA ARG A 258 -18.29 -26.59 11.98
C ARG A 258 -16.94 -27.24 12.30
N ILE A 259 -15.84 -26.68 11.79
CA ILE A 259 -14.49 -27.20 12.06
C ILE A 259 -14.19 -27.14 13.56
N ASN A 260 -14.49 -26.02 14.22
CA ASN A 260 -14.20 -25.87 15.65
C ASN A 260 -15.16 -26.67 16.54
N LEU A 261 -16.42 -26.87 16.14
CA LEU A 261 -17.34 -27.80 16.83
C LEU A 261 -16.83 -29.23 16.81
N ARG A 262 -16.37 -29.71 15.65
CA ARG A 262 -15.82 -31.07 15.49
C ARG A 262 -14.57 -31.33 16.35
N LYS A 263 -13.83 -30.29 16.71
CA LYS A 263 -12.66 -30.40 17.60
C LYS A 263 -13.03 -30.44 19.09
N LYS A 264 -14.27 -30.09 19.44
CA LYS A 264 -14.78 -30.04 20.81
C LYS A 264 -15.65 -31.26 21.17
N SER A 265 -16.18 -31.95 20.17
CA SER A 265 -16.83 -33.26 20.26
C SER A 265 -15.80 -34.37 20.35
#